data_AF-A0A450Y5D6-F1
#
_entry.id   AF-A0A450Y5D6-F1
#
_cell.length_a   1.000
_cell.length_b   1.000
_cell.length_c   1.000
_cell.angle_alpha   90.00
_cell.angle_beta   90.00
_cell.angle_gamma   90.00
#
_symmetry.space_group_name_H-M   'P 1'
#
loop_
_entity.id
_entity.type
_entity.pdbx_description
1 polymer ?
#
loop_
_entity_poly.entity_id
_entity_poly.type
_entity_poly.pdbx_seq_one_letter_code
_entity_poly.pdbx_strand_id
1 'polypeptide(L)' 'MPLTLHGSVAELVRNQTLKGNYQSPEDLVREALEALMRQRVDAGIARGLADVEAGRYRKLTKDNVKEIARSIVHRSLQ' A
#
# COMPACT_ATOMS: atom_id res chain seq x y z
N MET A 1 -5.15 14.68 -13.16
CA MET A 1 -5.12 15.27 -11.80
C MET A 1 -3.77 15.99 -11.66
N PRO A 2 -3.74 17.30 -11.37
CA PRO A 2 -2.48 18.02 -11.19
C PRO A 2 -1.86 17.72 -9.82
N LEU A 3 -0.55 17.49 -9.78
CA LEU A 3 0.20 17.20 -8.56
C LEU A 3 1.40 18.14 -8.49
N THR A 4 1.53 18.90 -7.41
CA THR A 4 2.61 19.87 -7.24
C THR A 4 3.67 19.28 -6.31
N LEU A 5 4.92 19.22 -6.80
CA LEU A 5 6.06 18.73 -6.04
C LEU A 5 6.88 19.91 -5.53
N HIS A 6 7.39 19.81 -4.32
CA HIS A 6 8.15 20.87 -3.66
C HIS A 6 9.51 20.39 -3.16
N GLY A 7 10.44 21.33 -3.02
CA GLY A 7 11.74 21.11 -2.39
C GLY A 7 12.58 20.04 -3.08
N SER A 8 13.26 19.23 -2.27
CA SER A 8 14.20 18.20 -2.73
C SER A 8 13.58 17.15 -3.65
N VAL A 9 12.28 16.87 -3.52
CA VAL A 9 11.57 15.92 -4.38
C VAL A 9 11.44 16.45 -5.81
N ALA A 10 11.13 17.74 -5.96
CA ALA A 10 11.05 18.38 -7.28
C ALA A 10 12.42 18.41 -7.97
N GLU A 11 13.49 18.68 -7.22
CA GLU A 11 14.86 18.63 -7.73
C GLU A 11 15.28 17.21 -8.13
N LEU A 12 14.94 16.22 -7.32
CA LEU A 12 15.23 14.81 -7.61
C LEU A 12 14.56 14.38 -8.91
N VAL A 13 13.26 14.67 -9.08
CA VAL A 13 12.51 14.30 -10.29
C VAL A 13 13.12 14.97 -11.52
N ARG A 14 13.38 16.28 -11.45
CA ARG A 14 14.04 17.03 -12.53
C ARG A 14 15.39 16.42 -12.90
N ASN A 15 16.22 16.11 -11.92
CA ASN A 15 17.57 15.56 -12.14
C ASN A 15 17.53 14.15 -12.76
N GLN A 16 16.58 13.30 -12.36
CA GLN A 16 16.43 11.96 -12.92
C GLN A 16 15.96 11.99 -14.37
N THR A 17 15.04 12.91 -14.72
CA THR A 17 14.62 13.13 -16.11
C THR A 17 15.76 13.70 -16.96
N LEU A 18 16.50 14.70 -16.46
CA LEU A 18 17.64 15.29 -17.19
C LEU A 18 18.78 14.30 -17.44
N LYS A 19 18.96 13.31 -16.55
CA LYS A 19 19.92 12.22 -16.73
C LYS A 19 19.47 11.15 -17.74
N GLY A 20 18.24 11.26 -18.26
CA GLY A 20 17.67 10.27 -19.18
C GLY A 20 17.27 8.95 -18.52
N ASN A 21 17.27 8.88 -17.18
CA ASN A 21 16.85 7.67 -16.46
C ASN A 21 15.34 7.42 -16.59
N TYR A 22 14.57 8.48 -16.85
CA TYR A 22 13.14 8.43 -17.10
C TYR A 22 12.80 9.32 -18.28
N GLN A 23 11.87 8.85 -19.14
CA GLN A 23 11.45 9.59 -20.34
C GLN A 23 10.67 10.86 -19.98
N SER A 24 9.98 10.83 -18.84
CA SER A 24 9.23 11.96 -18.31
C SER A 24 9.25 11.99 -16.77
N PRO A 25 9.00 13.15 -16.14
CA PRO A 25 8.76 13.24 -14.70
C PRO A 25 7.63 12.30 -14.23
N GLU A 26 6.59 12.13 -15.05
CA GLU A 26 5.43 11.30 -14.76
C GLU A 26 5.77 9.82 -14.65
N ASP A 27 6.74 9.32 -15.43
CA ASP A 27 7.18 7.93 -15.36
C ASP A 27 7.81 7.61 -14.01
N LEU A 28 8.67 8.50 -13.50
CA LEU A 28 9.27 8.37 -12.18
C LEU A 28 8.21 8.42 -11.08
N VAL A 29 7.26 9.36 -11.17
CA VAL A 29 6.19 9.49 -10.17
C VAL A 29 5.29 8.25 -10.16
N ARG A 30 4.98 7.70 -11.34
CA ARG A 30 4.20 6.46 -11.46
C ARG A 30 4.93 5.29 -10.82
N GLU A 31 6.20 5.10 -11.13
CA GLU A 31 7.01 4.02 -10.55
C GLU A 31 7.11 4.14 -9.03
N ALA A 32 7.34 5.35 -8.51
CA ALA A 32 7.37 5.61 -7.06
C ALA A 32 6.02 5.28 -6.39
N LEU A 33 4.90 5.62 -7.04
CA LEU A 33 3.57 5.29 -6.54
C LEU A 33 3.32 3.78 -6.54
N GLU A 34 3.71 3.08 -7.60
CA GLU A 34 3.62 1.62 -7.68
C GLU A 34 4.45 0.95 -6.58
N ALA A 35 5.68 1.42 -6.35
CA ALA A 35 6.54 0.91 -5.29
C ALA A 35 5.90 1.11 -3.90
N LEU A 36 5.32 2.30 -3.65
CA LEU A 36 4.61 2.58 -2.40
C LEU A 36 3.38 1.66 -2.20
N MET A 37 2.62 1.41 -3.28
CA MET A 37 1.49 0.48 -3.24
C MET A 37 1.94 -0.95 -2.91
N ARG A 38 3.02 -1.42 -3.55
CA ARG A 38 3.61 -2.73 -3.26
C ARG A 38 4.06 -2.83 -1.81
N GLN A 39 4.80 -1.83 -1.32
CA GLN A 39 5.25 -1.79 0.08
C GLN A 39 4.08 -1.86 1.07
N ARG A 40 2.97 -1.18 0.78
CA ARG A 40 1.76 -1.25 1.61
C ARG A 40 1.16 -2.65 1.63
N VAL A 41 1.10 -3.32 0.48
CA VAL A 41 0.61 -4.70 0.37
C VAL A 41 1.53 -5.65 1.13
N ASP A 42 2.84 -5.55 0.92
CA ASP A 42 3.85 -6.39 1.57
C ASP A 42 3.82 -6.23 3.09
N ALA A 43 3.68 -5.00 3.58
CA ALA A 43 3.49 -4.73 5.01
C ALA A 43 2.17 -5.30 5.56
N GLY A 44 1.12 -5.38 4.74
CA GLY A 44 -0.12 -6.08 5.10
C GLY A 44 0.09 -7.59 5.23
N ILE A 45 0.77 -8.20 4.26
CA ILE A 45 1.10 -9.62 4.26
C ILE A 45 1.98 -9.97 5.46
N ALA A 46 3.05 -9.21 5.69
CA ALA A 46 3.99 -9.44 6.78
C ALA A 46 3.29 -9.38 8.15
N ARG A 47 2.38 -8.41 8.35
CA ARG A 47 1.55 -8.35 9.57
C ARG A 47 0.64 -9.58 9.70
N GLY A 48 -0.02 -9.99 8.62
CA GLY A 48 -0.87 -11.18 8.63
C GLY A 48 -0.08 -12.46 8.96
N LEU A 49 1.12 -12.61 8.43
CA LEU A 49 2.01 -13.74 8.77
C LEU A 49 2.40 -13.73 10.26
N ALA A 50 2.80 -12.58 10.78
CA ALA A 50 3.11 -12.42 12.21
C ALA A 50 1.90 -12.70 13.12
N ASP A 51 0.69 -12.38 12.67
CA ASP A 51 -0.55 -12.72 13.38
C ASP A 51 -0.80 -14.24 13.37
N VAL A 52 -0.52 -14.93 12.28
CA VAL A 52 -0.62 -16.40 12.21
C VAL A 52 0.39 -17.06 13.16
N GLU A 53 1.65 -16.64 13.11
CA GLU A 53 2.71 -17.17 13.99
C GLU A 53 2.40 -16.94 15.47
N ALA A 54 1.82 -15.79 15.82
CA ALA A 54 1.44 -15.47 17.19
C ALA A 54 0.08 -16.04 17.61
N GLY A 55 -0.60 -16.82 16.76
CA GLY A 55 -1.92 -17.38 17.05
C GLY A 55 -3.07 -16.35 17.07
N ARG A 56 -2.84 -15.11 16.61
CA ARG A 56 -3.83 -14.03 16.50
C ARG A 56 -4.66 -14.14 15.22
N TYR A 57 -5.24 -15.31 14.98
CA TYR A 57 -6.10 -15.55 13.82
C TYR A 57 -7.36 -16.33 14.21
N ARG A 58 -8.36 -16.31 13.34
CA ARG A 58 -9.59 -17.10 13.50
C ARG A 58 -9.85 -17.91 12.25
N LYS A 59 -10.08 -19.22 12.41
CA LYS A 59 -10.42 -20.10 11.29
C LYS A 59 -11.80 -19.73 10.74
N LEU A 60 -11.86 -19.45 9.44
CA LEU A 60 -13.11 -19.26 8.72
C LEU A 60 -13.65 -20.61 8.24
N THR A 61 -14.94 -20.84 8.47
CA THR A 61 -15.71 -22.00 7.99
C THR A 61 -16.98 -21.50 7.33
N LYS A 62 -17.67 -22.38 6.58
CA LYS A 62 -18.96 -22.04 5.94
C LYS A 62 -20.00 -21.56 6.96
N ASP A 63 -19.93 -22.11 8.18
CA ASP A 63 -20.91 -21.85 9.23
C ASP A 63 -20.67 -20.51 9.95
N ASN A 64 -19.41 -20.06 10.06
CA ASN A 64 -19.06 -18.89 10.85
C ASN A 64 -18.73 -17.62 10.03
N VAL A 65 -18.50 -17.75 8.71
CA VAL A 65 -18.02 -16.63 7.87
C VAL A 65 -19.00 -15.45 7.84
N LYS A 66 -20.32 -15.71 7.81
CA LYS A 66 -21.36 -14.65 7.79
C LYS A 66 -21.44 -13.89 9.11
N GLU A 67 -21.20 -14.57 10.22
CA GLU A 67 -21.20 -13.94 11.55
C GLU A 67 -19.94 -13.09 11.73
N ILE A 68 -18.77 -13.65 11.39
CA ILE A 68 -17.48 -12.96 11.49
C ILE A 68 -17.47 -11.71 10.60
N ALA A 69 -17.95 -11.80 9.36
CA ALA A 69 -18.05 -10.63 8.47
C ALA A 69 -18.89 -9.49 9.07
N ARG A 70 -20.04 -9.82 9.68
CA ARG A 70 -20.89 -8.83 10.37
C ARG A 70 -20.16 -8.18 11.55
N SER A 71 -19.44 -8.97 12.34
CA SER A 71 -18.67 -8.46 13.49
C SER A 71 -17.57 -7.48 13.07
N ILE A 72 -16.86 -7.76 11.98
CA ILE A 72 -15.81 -6.87 11.44
C ILE A 72 -16.43 -5.55 10.98
N VAL A 73 -17.49 -5.61 10.16
CA VAL A 73 -18.16 -4.40 9.65
C VAL A 73 -18.70 -3.54 10.79
N HIS A 74 -19.30 -4.15 11.82
CA HIS A 74 -19.81 -3.42 12.98
C HIS A 74 -18.72 -2.68 13.75
N ARG A 75 -17.53 -3.29 13.95
CA ARG A 75 -16.41 -2.62 14.63
C ARG A 75 -15.81 -1.48 13.81
N SER A 76 -15.83 -1.57 12.48
CA SER A 76 -15.26 -0.52 11.62
C SER A 76 -16.13 0.73 11.51
N LEU A 77 -17.36 0.68 12.00
CA LEU A 77 -18.33 1.80 11.97
C LEU A 77 -18.48 2.52 13.33
N GLN A 78 -17.72 2.10 14.34
CA GLN A 78 -17.61 2.75 15.65
C GLN A 78 -16.29 3.53 15.72
#